data_AF-A0A969EHY8-F1
#
_entry.id   AF-A0A969EHY8-F1
#
_cell.length_a   1.000
_cell.length_b   1.000
_cell.length_c   1.000
_cell.angle_alpha   90.00
_cell.angle_beta   90.00
_cell.angle_gamma   90.00
#
_symmetry.space_group_name_H-M   'P 1'
#
loop_
_entity.id
_entity.type
_entity.pdbx_description
1 polymer ?
#
loop_
_entity_poly.entity_id
_entity_poly.type
_entity_poly.pdbx_seq_one_letter_code
_entity_poly.pdbx_strand_id
1 'polypeptide(L)'
;MAVLAIGLAMGLSGVKPIPVILTVQALNGFILPLITFYLILLVNDPNIVPHKHRHSAYYNLVLIVLLGVMLLLGLNNIDRSISEFFHLTSQSHLEINFLITIFIMVVTAFC
;
A
#
# COMPACT_ATOMS: atom_id res chain seq x y z
N MET A 1 2.80 -0.84 -31.19
CA MET A 1 1.49 -1.14 -31.84
C MET A 1 0.58 -2.04 -31.02
N ALA A 2 1.09 -3.07 -30.32
CA ALA A 2 0.26 -3.97 -29.52
C ALA A 2 -0.61 -3.27 -28.44
N VAL A 3 -0.04 -2.30 -27.71
CA VAL A 3 -0.79 -1.55 -26.66
C VAL A 3 -1.97 -0.76 -27.25
N LEU A 4 -1.79 -0.11 -28.41
CA LEU A 4 -2.87 0.62 -29.10
C LEU A 4 -3.93 -0.32 -29.65
N ALA A 5 -3.53 -1.47 -30.20
CA ALA A 5 -4.45 -2.48 -30.70
C ALA A 5 -5.31 -3.08 -29.56
N ILE A 6 -4.69 -3.35 -28.39
CA ILE A 6 -5.39 -3.82 -27.18
C ILE A 6 -6.34 -2.73 -26.65
N GLY A 7 -5.89 -1.47 -26.59
CA GLY A 7 -6.73 -0.34 -26.17
C GLY A 7 -7.94 -0.13 -27.08
N LEU A 8 -7.75 -0.23 -28.40
CA LEU A 8 -8.84 -0.17 -29.38
C LEU A 8 -9.80 -1.36 -29.25
N ALA A 9 -9.26 -2.59 -29.09
CA ALA A 9 -10.07 -3.78 -28.89
C ALA A 9 -10.89 -3.73 -27.59
N MET A 10 -10.32 -3.23 -26.49
CA MET A 10 -11.04 -3.03 -25.23
C MET A 10 -12.11 -1.93 -25.36
N GLY A 11 -11.81 -0.83 -26.07
CA GLY A 11 -12.78 0.24 -26.35
C GLY A 11 -13.96 -0.21 -27.21
N LEU A 12 -13.73 -1.08 -28.19
CA LEU A 12 -14.76 -1.66 -29.07
C LEU A 12 -15.54 -2.80 -28.40
N SER A 13 -14.92 -3.54 -27.48
CA SER A 13 -15.51 -4.72 -26.81
C SER A 13 -16.58 -4.36 -25.76
N GLY A 14 -16.63 -3.11 -25.30
CA GLY A 14 -17.60 -2.65 -24.29
C GLY A 14 -17.40 -3.25 -22.88
N VAL A 15 -16.44 -4.18 -22.72
CA VAL A 15 -16.00 -4.72 -21.43
C VAL A 15 -15.30 -3.62 -20.65
N LYS A 16 -15.92 -3.17 -19.56
CA LYS A 16 -15.34 -2.19 -18.65
C LYS A 16 -14.23 -2.86 -17.84
N PRO A 17 -12.95 -2.44 -17.94
CA PRO A 17 -11.86 -3.04 -17.16
C PRO A 17 -11.91 -2.75 -15.65
N ILE A 18 -12.94 -2.05 -15.18
CA ILE A 18 -13.10 -1.54 -13.82
C ILE A 18 -12.90 -2.64 -12.76
N PRO A 19 -13.54 -3.82 -12.84
CA PRO A 19 -13.38 -4.85 -11.79
C PRO A 19 -11.95 -5.41 -11.73
N VAL A 20 -11.31 -5.56 -12.88
CA VAL A 20 -9.93 -6.08 -12.98
C VAL A 20 -8.95 -5.06 -12.40
N ILE A 21 -9.13 -3.77 -12.72
CA ILE A 21 -8.31 -2.69 -12.18
C ILE A 21 -8.44 -2.62 -10.65
N LEU A 22 -9.66 -2.69 -10.12
CA LEU A 22 -9.91 -2.65 -8.68
C LEU A 22 -9.27 -3.83 -7.96
N THR A 23 -9.36 -5.04 -8.53
CA THR A 23 -8.75 -6.24 -7.93
C THR A 23 -7.23 -6.09 -7.82
N VAL A 24 -6.58 -5.63 -8.90
CA VAL A 24 -5.13 -5.39 -8.92
C VAL A 24 -4.75 -4.25 -7.97
N GLN A 25 -5.58 -3.21 -7.86
CA GLN A 25 -5.33 -2.05 -7.00
C GLN A 25 -5.45 -2.40 -5.51
N ALA A 26 -6.44 -3.20 -5.11
CA ALA A 26 -6.52 -3.74 -3.76
C ALA A 26 -5.31 -4.62 -3.42
N LEU A 27 -4.89 -5.47 -4.36
CA LEU A 27 -3.73 -6.34 -4.17
C LEU A 27 -2.44 -5.54 -4.02
N ASN A 28 -2.21 -4.55 -4.88
CA ASN A 28 -1.04 -3.67 -4.81
C ASN A 28 -1.06 -2.80 -3.56
N GLY A 29 -2.24 -2.34 -3.14
CA GLY A 29 -2.40 -1.60 -1.90
C GLY A 29 -2.03 -2.44 -0.67
N PHE A 30 -2.23 -3.76 -0.71
CA PHE A 30 -1.88 -4.65 0.38
C PHE A 30 -0.41 -5.11 0.35
N ILE A 31 0.10 -5.51 -0.82
CA ILE A 31 1.42 -6.13 -0.95
C ILE A 31 2.55 -5.15 -0.59
N LEU A 32 2.44 -3.89 -1.00
CA LEU A 32 3.51 -2.90 -0.85
C LEU A 32 3.85 -2.58 0.62
N PRO A 33 2.88 -2.27 1.51
CA PRO A 33 3.17 -2.07 2.93
C PRO A 33 3.62 -3.37 3.62
N LEU A 34 3.11 -4.54 3.21
CA LEU A 34 3.52 -5.83 3.78
C LEU A 34 5.00 -6.10 3.56
N ILE A 35 5.48 -5.95 2.32
CA ILE A 35 6.90 -6.14 1.97
C ILE A 35 7.77 -5.08 2.65
N THR A 36 7.29 -3.83 2.70
CA THR A 36 8.00 -2.73 3.37
C THR A 36 8.21 -3.01 4.86
N PHE A 37 7.16 -3.48 5.55
CA PHE A 37 7.25 -3.86 6.96
C PHE A 37 8.28 -4.97 7.18
N TYR A 38 8.27 -6.00 6.33
CA TYR A 38 9.23 -7.10 6.42
C TYR A 38 10.67 -6.64 6.16
N LEU A 39 10.88 -5.74 5.20
CA LEU A 39 12.20 -5.16 4.93
C LEU A 39 12.72 -4.34 6.10
N ILE A 40 11.85 -3.60 6.80
CA ILE A 40 12.24 -2.83 7.99
C ILE A 40 12.70 -3.77 9.10
N LEU A 41 11.98 -4.86 9.35
CA LEU A 41 12.39 -5.90 10.30
C LEU A 41 13.74 -6.51 9.92
N LEU A 42 13.91 -6.87 8.64
CA LEU A 42 15.12 -7.52 8.14
C LEU A 42 16.36 -6.61 8.24
N VAL A 43 16.19 -5.32 7.94
CA VAL A 43 17.27 -4.32 8.00
C VAL A 43 17.64 -3.96 9.45
N ASN A 44 16.70 -4.10 10.38
CA ASN A 44 16.94 -3.84 11.80
C ASN A 44 17.44 -5.09 12.57
N ASP A 45 17.39 -6.29 11.96
CA ASP A 45 17.84 -7.54 12.57
C ASP A 45 19.38 -7.57 12.74
N PRO A 46 19.90 -7.61 13.99
CA PRO A 46 21.34 -7.63 14.25
C PRO A 46 22.04 -8.91 13.78
N ASN A 47 21.29 -9.99 13.48
CA ASN A 47 21.84 -11.23 12.92
C ASN A 47 22.12 -11.14 11.43
N ILE A 48 21.43 -10.22 10.72
CA ILE A 48 21.51 -10.09 9.26
C ILE A 48 22.41 -8.91 8.86
N VAL A 49 22.34 -7.78 9.59
CA VAL A 49 23.14 -6.58 9.30
C VAL A 49 24.18 -6.33 10.41
N PRO A 50 25.49 -6.45 10.11
CA PRO A 50 26.56 -6.20 11.08
C PRO A 50 26.51 -4.77 11.65
N HIS A 51 26.81 -4.60 12.93
CA HIS A 51 26.77 -3.32 13.66
C HIS A 51 27.50 -2.15 12.98
N LYS A 52 28.55 -2.44 12.19
CA LYS A 52 29.35 -1.44 11.47
C LYS A 52 28.59 -0.75 10.33
N HIS A 53 27.49 -1.34 9.85
CA HIS A 53 26.59 -0.78 8.84
C HIS A 53 25.15 -0.58 9.38
N ARG A 54 24.96 -0.60 10.71
CA ARG A 54 23.64 -0.33 11.28
C ARG A 54 23.23 1.10 10.93
N HIS A 55 22.02 1.19 10.40
CA HIS A 55 21.40 2.44 10.06
C HIS A 55 21.28 3.35 11.30
N SER A 56 21.62 4.63 11.13
CA SER A 56 21.42 5.66 12.14
C SER A 56 19.92 5.81 12.44
N ALA A 57 19.57 6.27 13.65
CA ALA A 57 18.18 6.52 14.08
C ALA A 57 17.38 7.38 13.08
N TYR A 58 18.06 8.26 12.33
CA TYR A 58 17.45 9.05 11.26
C TYR A 58 16.91 8.19 10.10
N TYR A 59 17.63 7.15 9.70
CA TYR A 59 17.20 6.28 8.61
C TYR A 59 16.02 5.41 9.04
N ASN A 60 15.97 5.02 10.31
CA ASN A 60 14.81 4.33 10.86
C ASN A 60 13.55 5.22 10.85
N LEU A 61 13.69 6.52 11.14
CA LEU A 61 12.60 7.49 11.02
C LEU A 61 12.10 7.59 9.57
N VAL A 62 13.00 7.67 8.58
CA VAL A 62 12.62 7.70 7.15
C VAL A 62 11.89 6.42 6.76
N LEU A 63 12.36 5.25 7.20
CA LEU A 63 11.72 3.97 6.94
C LEU A 63 10.30 3.88 7.55
N ILE A 64 10.11 4.38 8.77
CA ILE A 64 8.79 4.44 9.42
C ILE A 64 7.85 5.38 8.65
N VAL A 65 8.34 6.55 8.23
CA VAL A 65 7.55 7.49 7.41
C VAL A 65 7.15 6.86 6.08
N LEU A 66 8.07 6.15 5.41
CA LEU A 66 7.79 5.44 4.16
C LEU A 66 6.75 4.33 4.36
N LEU A 67 6.88 3.53 5.42
CA LEU A 67 5.87 2.53 5.79
C LEU A 67 4.51 3.18 6.01
N GLY A 68 4.48 4.34 6.68
CA GLY A 68 3.28 5.13 6.90
C GLY A 68 2.60 5.58 5.61
N VAL A 69 3.36 6.13 4.67
CA VAL A 69 2.84 6.52 3.35
C VAL A 69 2.33 5.31 2.58
N MET A 70 3.06 4.19 2.60
CA MET A 70 2.64 2.96 1.92
C MET A 70 1.36 2.37 2.52
N LEU A 71 1.18 2.43 3.85
CA LEU A 71 -0.05 2.03 4.53
C LEU A 71 -1.23 2.93 4.16
N LEU A 72 -1.04 4.25 4.15
CA LEU A 72 -2.10 5.19 3.77
C LEU A 72 -2.57 4.94 2.34
N LEU A 73 -1.62 4.83 1.40
CA LEU A 73 -1.92 4.51 0.02
C LEU A 73 -2.56 3.13 -0.11
N GLY A 74 -2.08 2.16 0.66
CA GLY A 74 -2.56 0.79 0.66
C GLY A 74 -4.01 0.63 1.11
N LEU A 75 -4.32 1.15 2.28
CA LEU A 75 -5.66 1.12 2.87
C LEU A 75 -6.66 1.90 2.00
N ASN A 76 -6.28 3.07 1.49
CA ASN A 76 -7.14 3.87 0.61
C ASN A 76 -7.48 3.12 -0.69
N ASN A 77 -6.51 2.41 -1.28
CA ASN A 77 -6.74 1.59 -2.48
C ASN A 77 -7.66 0.39 -2.22
N ILE A 78 -7.52 -0.26 -1.06
CA ILE A 78 -8.40 -1.38 -0.66
C ILE A 78 -9.82 -0.88 -0.43
N ASP A 79 -9.97 0.22 0.30
CA ASP A 79 -11.25 0.81 0.64
C ASP A 79 -12.03 1.31 -0.58
N ARG A 80 -11.32 1.95 -1.51
CA ARG A 80 -11.88 2.31 -2.82
C ARG A 80 -12.36 1.09 -3.60
N SER A 81 -11.62 -0.01 -3.57
CA SER A 81 -11.98 -1.24 -4.28
C SER A 81 -13.23 -1.91 -3.67
N ILE A 82 -13.37 -1.86 -2.34
CA ILE A 82 -14.54 -2.41 -1.63
C ILE A 82 -15.78 -1.55 -1.87
N SER A 83 -15.65 -0.22 -1.79
CA SER A 83 -16.77 0.70 -2.00
C SER A 83 -17.30 0.68 -3.44
N GLU A 84 -16.41 0.58 -4.43
CA GLU A 84 -16.79 0.41 -5.84
C GLU A 84 -17.47 -0.96 -6.11
N PHE A 85 -17.11 -2.01 -5.36
CA PHE A 85 -17.77 -3.33 -5.47
C PHE A 85 -19.16 -3.36 -4.79
N PHE A 86 -19.32 -2.69 -3.65
CA PHE A 86 -20.56 -2.71 -2.86
C PHE A 86 -21.51 -1.52 -3.10
N HIS A 87 -21.17 -0.57 -3.98
CA HIS A 87 -21.98 0.64 -4.26
C HIS A 87 -22.31 1.48 -3.00
N LEU A 88 -21.49 1.41 -1.95
CA LEU A 88 -21.70 2.17 -0.72
C LEU A 88 -21.07 3.57 -0.86
N THR A 89 -21.90 4.63 -0.99
CA THR A 89 -21.45 6.02 -0.83
C THR A 89 -21.23 6.30 0.64
N SER A 90 -19.97 6.45 1.04
CA SER A 90 -19.61 6.52 2.44
C SER A 90 -18.54 7.59 2.68
N GLN A 91 -19.00 8.73 3.20
CA GLN A 91 -18.26 9.98 3.40
C GLN A 91 -17.28 9.94 4.60
N SER A 92 -17.27 8.87 5.40
CA SER A 92 -16.52 8.74 6.66
C SER A 92 -15.21 7.93 6.59
N HIS A 93 -14.83 7.47 5.40
CA HIS A 93 -13.77 6.46 5.22
C HIS A 93 -12.33 6.99 5.39
N LEU A 94 -12.10 8.28 5.09
CA LEU A 94 -10.76 8.87 5.15
C LEU A 94 -10.23 9.05 6.58
N GLU A 95 -11.10 9.41 7.54
CA GLU A 95 -10.66 9.62 8.93
C GLU A 95 -10.28 8.28 9.61
N ILE A 96 -11.00 7.20 9.31
CA ILE A 96 -10.73 5.87 9.86
C ILE A 96 -9.42 5.31 9.30
N ASN A 97 -9.19 5.40 7.98
CA ASN A 97 -7.94 4.93 7.36
C ASN A 97 -6.71 5.70 7.87
N PHE A 98 -6.86 7.00 8.11
CA PHE A 98 -5.80 7.82 8.68
C PHE A 98 -5.46 7.41 10.12
N LEU A 99 -6.49 7.15 10.93
CA LEU A 99 -6.35 6.73 12.33
C LEU A 99 -5.70 5.33 12.44
N ILE A 100 -6.10 4.38 11.60
CA ILE A 100 -5.49 3.04 11.52
C ILE A 100 -4.01 3.12 11.11
N THR A 101 -3.67 3.99 10.14
CA THR A 101 -2.29 4.13 9.70
C THR A 101 -1.40 4.74 10.78
N ILE A 102 -1.89 5.76 11.50
CA ILE A 102 -1.16 6.33 12.64
C ILE A 102 -0.94 5.27 13.71
N PHE A 103 -1.97 4.48 14.04
CA PHE A 103 -1.85 3.41 15.03
C PHE A 103 -0.77 2.38 14.66
N ILE A 104 -0.72 1.93 13.40
CA ILE A 104 0.28 0.96 12.94
C ILE A 104 1.69 1.57 12.92
N MET A 105 1.84 2.85 12.53
CA MET A 105 3.12 3.55 12.62
C MET A 105 3.62 3.65 14.06
N VAL A 106 2.73 3.98 15.00
CA VAL A 106 3.03 4.04 16.44
C VAL A 106 3.51 2.67 16.93
N VAL A 107 2.75 1.60 16.67
CA VAL A 107 3.13 0.24 17.06
C VAL A 107 4.49 -0.18 16.48
N THR A 108 4.74 0.15 15.21
CA THR A 108 6.01 -0.19 14.54
C THR A 108 7.18 0.65 15.05
N ALA A 109 6.96 1.89 15.46
CA ALA A 109 7.99 2.74 16.04
C ALA A 109 8.42 2.29 17.45
N PHE A 110 7.55 1.54 18.16
CA PHE A 110 7.81 0.99 19.49
C PHE A 110 8.27 -0.48 19.49
N CYS A 111 8.40 -1.11 18.32
CA CYS A 111 8.87 -2.49 18.14
C CYS A 111 10.34 -2.54 17.67
#